data_AF-A0A2U1RLW5-F1
#
_entry.id   AF-A0A2U1RLW5-F1
#
_cell.length_a   1.000
_cell.length_b   1.000
_cell.length_c   1.000
_cell.angle_alpha   90.00
_cell.angle_beta   90.00
_cell.angle_gamma   90.00
#
_symmetry.space_group_name_H-M   'P 1'
#
loop_
_entity.id
_entity.type
_entity.pdbx_description
1 polymer ?
#
loop_
_entity_poly.entity_id
_entity_poly.type
_entity_poly.pdbx_seq_one_letter_code
_entity_poly.pdbx_strand_id
1 'polypeptide(L)'
;MRAEYDFSKGKRGALIAPKGKTRITIYIDNTVLDEFRARAERAGTGYQTMMNEALKAFLGKRESPVTEAVLRQVIREELPRVSRLAVRSPGGAKQRRVG
;
A
#
# COMPACT_ATOMS: atom_id res chain seq x y z
N MET A 1 -5.90 38.48 4.03
CA MET A 1 -7.04 37.79 4.70
C MET A 1 -7.60 38.73 5.76
N ARG A 2 -8.92 38.80 5.96
CA ARG A 2 -9.52 39.61 7.03
C ARG A 2 -9.41 38.87 8.36
N ALA A 3 -9.13 39.61 9.43
CA ALA A 3 -8.86 39.06 10.76
C ALA A 3 -10.11 38.45 11.42
N GLU A 4 -11.30 38.97 11.13
CA GLU A 4 -12.54 38.55 11.78
C GLU A 4 -13.71 38.52 10.79
N TYR A 5 -14.54 37.49 10.94
CA TYR A 5 -15.78 37.30 10.18
C TYR A 5 -16.93 37.10 11.17
N ASP A 6 -17.97 37.93 11.05
CA ASP A 6 -19.18 37.81 11.86
C ASP A 6 -20.08 36.69 11.31
N PHE A 7 -20.15 35.58 12.04
CA PHE A 7 -20.98 34.42 11.72
C PHE A 7 -22.30 34.38 12.51
N SER A 8 -22.69 35.48 13.18
CA SER A 8 -23.88 35.55 14.05
C SER A 8 -25.21 35.19 13.35
N LYS A 9 -25.27 35.28 12.03
CA LYS A 9 -26.46 34.96 11.20
C LYS A 9 -26.35 33.65 10.43
N GLY A 10 -25.30 32.86 10.64
CA GLY A 10 -25.10 31.59 9.95
C GLY A 10 -25.99 30.49 10.54
N LYS A 11 -27.09 30.12 9.88
CA LYS A 11 -27.81 28.87 10.19
C LYS A 11 -26.98 27.68 9.70
N ARG A 12 -26.39 26.92 10.63
CA ARG A 12 -25.76 25.62 10.34
C ARG A 12 -26.82 24.65 9.86
N GLY A 13 -27.00 24.53 8.55
CA GLY A 13 -27.76 23.42 7.97
C GLY A 13 -27.19 22.09 8.48
N ALA A 14 -28.06 21.10 8.69
CA ALA A 14 -27.63 19.76 9.09
C ALA A 14 -26.55 19.29 8.12
N LEU A 15 -25.33 19.11 8.61
CA LEU A 15 -24.24 18.52 7.84
C LEU A 15 -24.70 17.14 7.42
N ILE A 16 -25.16 17.00 6.18
CA ILE A 16 -25.55 15.72 5.61
C ILE A 16 -24.31 14.83 5.74
N ALA A 17 -24.44 13.77 6.54
CA ALA A 17 -23.34 12.86 6.76
C ALA A 17 -22.91 12.27 5.41
N PRO A 18 -21.61 12.30 5.07
CA PRO A 18 -21.15 11.67 3.84
C PRO A 18 -21.48 10.17 3.90
N LYS A 19 -22.24 9.69 2.91
CA LYS A 19 -22.71 8.29 2.83
C LYS A 19 -21.51 7.34 2.94
N GLY A 20 -21.61 6.36 3.85
CA GLY A 20 -20.58 5.34 4.06
C GLY A 20 -19.34 5.78 4.84
N LYS A 21 -19.36 6.95 5.50
CA LYS A 21 -18.28 7.41 6.39
C LYS A 21 -18.79 7.60 7.81
N THR A 22 -18.03 7.11 8.79
CA THR A 22 -18.32 7.30 10.22
C THR A 22 -17.47 8.44 10.76
N ARG A 23 -18.10 9.42 11.44
CA ARG A 23 -17.36 10.44 12.19
C ARG A 23 -16.86 9.82 13.49
N ILE A 24 -15.55 9.86 13.70
CA ILE A 24 -14.89 9.38 14.91
C ILE A 24 -14.08 10.50 15.55
N THR A 25 -13.90 10.44 16.86
CA THR A 25 -12.95 11.26 17.60
C THR A 25 -11.74 10.40 17.90
N ILE A 26 -10.58 10.74 17.34
CA ILE A 26 -9.32 10.04 17.54
C ILE A 26 -8.19 11.06 17.74
N TYR A 27 -7.16 10.67 18.48
CA TYR A 27 -5.90 11.41 18.50
C TYR A 27 -5.02 10.91 17.34
N ILE A 28 -4.40 11.84 16.62
CA ILE A 28 -3.40 11.59 15.58
C ILE A 28 -2.23 12.51 15.86
N ASP A 29 -1.00 12.02 15.66
CA ASP A 29 0.20 12.84 15.80
C ASP A 29 0.14 14.08 14.89
N ASN A 30 0.48 15.24 15.46
CA ASN A 30 0.46 16.50 14.72
C ASN A 30 1.35 16.47 13.47
N THR A 31 2.53 15.86 13.58
CA THR A 31 3.48 15.70 12.47
C THR A 31 2.87 14.91 11.30
N VAL A 32 2.12 13.85 11.61
CA VAL A 32 1.41 13.05 10.61
C VAL A 32 0.29 13.87 9.97
N LEU A 33 -0.50 14.58 10.77
CA LEU A 33 -1.59 15.41 10.27
C LEU A 33 -1.08 16.52 9.33
N ASP A 34 0.00 17.19 9.70
CA ASP A 34 0.59 18.28 8.92
C ASP A 34 1.20 17.78 7.60
N GLU A 35 1.85 16.61 7.60
CA GLU A 35 2.33 15.96 6.37
C GLU A 35 1.18 15.64 5.41
N PHE A 36 0.08 15.07 5.92
CA PHE A 36 -1.08 14.78 5.08
C PHE A 36 -1.75 16.05 4.53
N ARG A 37 -1.77 17.14 5.28
CA ARG A 37 -2.24 18.45 4.79
C ARG A 37 -1.37 18.96 3.66
N ALA A 38 -0.06 19.05 3.87
CA ALA A 38 0.88 19.56 2.87
C ALA A 38 0.89 18.72 1.58
N ARG A 39 0.74 17.40 1.69
CA ARG A 39 0.64 16.50 0.52
C ARG A 39 -0.68 16.66 -0.20
N ALA A 40 -1.78 16.77 0.53
CA ALA A 40 -3.11 16.90 -0.05
C ALA A 40 -3.31 18.23 -0.77
N GLU A 41 -2.79 19.33 -0.21
CA GLU A 41 -2.76 20.65 -0.85
C GLU A 41 -2.03 20.60 -2.20
N ARG A 42 -0.84 20.00 -2.25
CA ARG A 42 -0.08 19.83 -3.51
C ARG A 42 -0.80 18.95 -4.53
N ALA A 43 -1.57 17.97 -4.08
CA ALA A 43 -2.32 17.06 -4.93
C ALA A 43 -3.73 17.59 -5.29
N GLY A 44 -4.14 18.76 -4.78
CA GLY A 44 -5.48 19.31 -4.99
C GLY A 44 -6.62 18.45 -4.41
N THR A 45 -6.33 17.64 -3.38
CA THR A 45 -7.31 16.76 -2.73
C THR A 45 -7.47 17.10 -1.24
N GLY A 46 -8.47 16.52 -0.59
CA GLY A 46 -8.66 16.68 0.86
C GLY A 46 -7.74 15.75 1.65
N TYR A 47 -7.11 16.26 2.71
CA TYR A 47 -6.22 15.46 3.59
C TYR A 47 -6.94 14.25 4.20
N GLN A 48 -8.23 14.38 4.53
CA GLN A 48 -9.04 13.26 5.03
C GLN A 48 -9.24 12.17 3.96
N THR A 49 -9.42 12.56 2.70
CA THR A 49 -9.52 11.62 1.58
C THR A 49 -8.20 10.88 1.42
N MET A 50 -7.08 11.61 1.40
CA MET A 50 -5.74 11.02 1.28
C MET A 50 -5.42 10.06 2.43
N MET A 51 -5.75 10.44 3.66
CA MET A 51 -5.57 9.60 4.85
C MET A 51 -6.42 8.32 4.77
N ASN A 52 -7.69 8.43 4.36
CA ASN A 52 -8.55 7.25 4.17
C ASN A 52 -8.03 6.31 3.08
N GLU A 53 -7.53 6.85 1.96
CA GLU A 53 -6.92 6.01 0.91
C GLU A 53 -5.64 5.32 1.40
N ALA A 54 -4.82 6.00 2.21
CA ALA A 54 -3.65 5.38 2.84
C ALA A 54 -4.05 4.24 3.79
N LEU A 55 -5.10 4.42 4.60
CA LEU A 55 -5.64 3.37 5.48
C LEU A 55 -6.19 2.19 4.68
N LYS A 56 -6.95 2.44 3.60
CA LYS A 56 -7.43 1.40 2.68
C LYS A 56 -6.28 0.63 2.06
N ALA A 57 -5.26 1.32 1.57
CA ALA A 57 -4.08 0.70 0.98
C ALA A 57 -3.31 -0.12 2.02
N PHE A 58 -3.22 0.34 3.26
CA PHE A 58 -2.61 -0.41 4.36
C PHE A 58 -3.39 -1.69 4.68
N LEU A 59 -4.71 -1.64 4.70
CA LEU A 59 -5.57 -2.81 4.91
C LEU A 59 -5.53 -3.77 3.72
N GLY A 60 -5.56 -3.26 2.48
CA GLY A 60 -5.45 -4.07 1.26
C GLY A 60 -4.08 -4.73 1.06
N LYS A 61 -3.02 -4.19 1.68
CA LYS A 61 -1.68 -4.83 1.71
C LYS A 61 -1.62 -6.07 2.60
N ARG A 62 -2.64 -6.37 3.40
CA ARG A 62 -2.63 -7.48 4.37
C ARG A 62 -3.12 -8.83 3.83
N GLU A 63 -3.28 -9.03 2.52
CA GLU A 63 -3.76 -10.33 2.01
C GLU A 63 -2.68 -11.30 1.52
N SER A 64 -1.42 -10.91 1.34
CA SER A 64 -0.31 -11.87 1.25
C SER A 64 1.03 -11.14 1.41
N PRO A 65 1.95 -11.56 2.31
CA PRO A 65 3.35 -11.28 2.04
C PRO A 65 3.65 -11.91 0.68
N VAL A 66 4.23 -11.14 -0.24
CA VAL A 66 4.81 -11.73 -1.46
C VAL A 66 5.91 -12.67 -1.00
N THR A 67 5.57 -13.95 -0.90
CA THR A 67 6.52 -14.97 -0.46
C THR A 67 7.51 -15.22 -1.58
N GLU A 68 8.71 -15.65 -1.21
CA GLU A 68 9.73 -16.07 -2.17
C GLU A 68 9.18 -17.12 -3.16
N ALA A 69 8.23 -17.96 -2.71
CA ALA A 69 7.53 -18.93 -3.55
C ALA A 69 6.69 -18.26 -4.65
N VAL A 70 5.90 -17.23 -4.32
CA VAL A 70 5.10 -16.47 -5.29
C VAL A 70 5.99 -15.74 -6.29
N LEU A 71 7.08 -15.11 -5.82
CA LEU A 71 8.07 -14.48 -6.69
C LEU A 71 8.73 -15.49 -7.65
N ARG A 72 9.16 -16.64 -7.14
CA ARG A 72 9.77 -17.71 -7.96
C ARG A 72 8.80 -18.30 -8.97
N GLN A 73 7.52 -18.39 -8.64
CA GLN A 73 6.48 -18.86 -9.56
C GLN A 73 6.32 -17.88 -10.72
N VAL A 74 6.10 -16.59 -10.44
CA VAL A 74 5.93 -15.55 -11.47
C VAL A 74 7.18 -15.44 -12.35
N ILE A 75 8.38 -15.48 -11.77
CA ILE A 75 9.64 -15.44 -12.54
C ILE A 75 9.79 -16.65 -13.47
N ARG A 76 9.34 -17.85 -13.06
CA ARG A 76 9.39 -19.06 -13.90
C ARG A 76 8.37 -19.04 -15.03
N GLU A 77 7.19 -18.48 -14.78
CA GLU A 77 6.12 -18.35 -15.77
C GLU A 77 6.51 -17.34 -16.86
N GLU A 78 7.15 -16.22 -16.49
CA GLU A 78 7.48 -15.13 -17.42
C GLU A 78 8.86 -15.24 -18.10
N LEU A 79 9.79 -16.09 -17.61
CA LEU A 79 11.15 -16.25 -18.18
C LEU A 79 11.51 -17.72 -18.55
N PRO A 80 11.06 -18.24 -19.72
CA PRO A 80 11.28 -19.63 -20.13
C PRO A 80 12.70 -19.98 -20.64
N ARG A 81 13.74 -19.21 -20.30
CA ARG A 81 15.08 -19.39 -20.90
C ARG A 81 16.24 -19.67 -19.94
N VAL A 82 16.13 -19.37 -18.64
CA VAL A 82 17.27 -19.54 -17.71
C VAL A 82 17.35 -20.96 -17.12
N SER A 83 16.23 -21.68 -17.07
CA SER A 83 16.11 -23.01 -16.43
C SER A 83 16.75 -24.18 -17.21
N ARG A 84 17.14 -23.98 -18.49
CA ARG A 84 17.77 -25.04 -19.31
C ARG A 84 19.29 -25.12 -19.20
N LEU A 85 19.95 -24.13 -18.57
CA LEU A 85 21.42 -24.10 -18.46
C LEU A 85 21.95 -24.81 -17.20
N ALA A 86 21.10 -25.05 -16.19
CA ALA A 86 21.55 -25.61 -14.91
C ALA A 86 21.48 -27.14 -14.80
N VAL A 87 20.88 -27.85 -15.76
CA VAL A 87 20.75 -29.33 -15.71
C VAL A 87 21.40 -29.96 -16.92
N ARG A 88 22.73 -29.84 -17.03
CA ARG A 88 23.56 -30.75 -17.82
C ARG A 88 24.93 -30.94 -17.15
N SER A 89 24.99 -31.87 -16.21
CA SER A 89 26.18 -32.71 -16.02
C SER A 89 25.74 -34.17 -15.96
N PRO A 90 25.98 -34.96 -17.02
CA PRO A 90 25.72 -36.40 -17.01
C PRO A 90 26.93 -37.15 -16.40
N GLY A 91 26.62 -38.06 -15.47
CA GLY A 91 27.29 -39.37 -15.27
C GLY A 91 28.82 -39.45 -15.22
N GLY A 92 29.38 -39.57 -14.01
CA GLY A 92 30.70 -40.16 -13.75
C GLY A 92 30.55 -41.57 -13.18
N ALA A 93 31.17 -42.54 -13.84
CA ALA A 93 30.92 -43.98 -13.80
C ALA A 93 31.19 -44.72 -12.47
N LYS A 94 30.36 -45.73 -12.22
CA LYS A 94 30.60 -46.86 -11.32
C LYS A 94 31.55 -47.84 -12.04
N GLN A 95 32.73 -48.13 -11.49
CA GLN A 95 33.53 -49.28 -11.92
C GLN A 95 34.16 -50.01 -10.75
N ARG A 96 34.10 -51.35 -10.82
CA ARG A 96 34.35 -52.36 -9.78
C ARG A 96 35.82 -52.83 -9.80
N ARG A 97 36.25 -53.42 -8.67
CA ARG A 97 37.43 -54.31 -8.44
C ARG A 97 38.79 -53.58 -8.44
N VAL A 98 39.86 -53.99 -7.74
CA VAL A 98 40.34 -55.25 -7.13
C VAL A 98 41.21 -54.89 -5.92
N GLY A 99 41.35 -55.77 -4.92
CA GLY A 99 42.41 -55.71 -3.90
C GLY A 99 42.00 -56.40 -2.62
#